data_AF-X1UM96-F1
#
_entry.id   AF-X1UM96-F1
#
_cell.length_a   1.000
_cell.length_b   1.000
_cell.length_c   1.000
_cell.angle_alpha   90.00
_cell.angle_beta   90.00
_cell.angle_gamma   90.00
#
_symmetry.space_group_name_H-M   'P 1'
#
loop_
_entity.id
_entity.type
_entity.pdbx_description
1 polymer ?
#
loop_
_entity_poly.entity_id
_entity_poly.type
_entity_poly.pdbx_seq_one_letter_code
_entity_poly.pdbx_strand_id
1 'polypeptide(L)' 'TGVTVNPGTGLPVPKSALAARKALEGLTTEQILAENPSWEEDYERDVGKRKQG' A
#
# COMPACT_ATOMS: atom_id res chain seq x y z
N THR A 1 11.38 -19.82 -3.95
CA THR A 1 10.90 -18.42 -3.90
C THR A 1 11.86 -17.55 -4.68
N GLY A 2 11.38 -16.78 -5.66
CA GLY A 2 12.24 -16.01 -6.56
C GLY A 2 12.43 -14.56 -6.10
N VAL A 3 13.65 -14.05 -6.25
CA VAL A 3 13.98 -12.62 -6.11
C VAL A 3 13.93 -11.96 -7.48
N THR A 4 13.53 -10.70 -7.53
CA THR A 4 13.54 -9.84 -8.73
C THR A 4 14.10 -8.47 -8.37
N VAL A 5 14.40 -7.62 -9.34
CA VAL A 5 14.78 -6.21 -9.09
C VAL A 5 13.53 -5.35 -9.06
N ASN A 6 13.39 -4.51 -8.04
CA ASN A 6 12.32 -3.50 -7.97
C ASN A 6 12.64 -2.38 -8.96
N PRO A 7 11.80 -2.10 -9.96
CA PRO A 7 12.07 -1.07 -10.95
C PRO A 7 12.06 0.35 -10.36
N GLY A 8 11.38 0.57 -9.23
CA GLY A 8 11.32 1.88 -8.57
C GLY A 8 12.52 2.22 -7.69
N THR A 9 13.30 1.22 -7.25
CA THR A 9 14.45 1.44 -6.35
C THR A 9 15.76 0.84 -6.86
N GLY A 10 15.72 -0.02 -7.89
CA GLY A 10 16.88 -0.76 -8.38
C GLY A 10 17.37 -1.88 -7.45
N LEU A 11 16.67 -2.13 -6.33
CA LEU A 11 17.10 -3.09 -5.32
C LEU A 11 16.43 -4.46 -5.49
N PRO A 12 17.11 -5.56 -5.10
CA PRO A 12 16.50 -6.89 -5.05
C PRO A 12 15.32 -6.94 -4.07
N VAL A 13 14.23 -7.57 -4.49
CA VAL A 13 12.99 -7.72 -3.73
C VAL A 13 12.36 -9.09 -4.02
N PRO A 14 11.68 -9.74 -3.06
CA PRO A 14 10.90 -10.93 -3.34
C PRO A 14 9.84 -10.67 -4.43
N LYS A 15 9.67 -11.62 -5.37
CA LYS A 15 8.65 -11.51 -6.42
C LYS A 15 7.24 -11.29 -5.85
N SER A 16 6.92 -11.92 -4.72
CA SER A 16 5.63 -11.76 -4.03
C SER A 16 5.41 -10.34 -3.52
N ALA A 17 6.44 -9.71 -2.96
CA ALA A 17 6.35 -8.33 -2.48
C ALA A 17 6.16 -7.33 -3.64
N LEU A 18 6.84 -7.55 -4.77
CA LEU A 18 6.60 -6.73 -5.97
C LEU A 18 5.17 -6.90 -6.51
N ALA A 19 4.64 -8.13 -6.52
CA ALA A 19 3.27 -8.41 -6.94
C ALA A 19 2.24 -7.77 -6.01
N ALA A 20 2.42 -7.88 -4.68
CA ALA A 20 1.55 -7.24 -3.71
C ALA A 20 1.55 -5.71 -3.87
N ARG A 21 2.71 -5.10 -4.09
CA ARG A 21 2.79 -3.66 -4.33
C ARG A 21 2.02 -3.23 -5.58
N LYS A 22 2.15 -3.99 -6.69
CA LYS A 22 1.37 -3.73 -7.91
C LYS A 22 -0.12 -3.91 -7.71
N ALA A 23 -0.54 -4.89 -6.90
CA ALA A 23 -1.95 -5.10 -6.58
C ALA A 23 -2.52 -3.91 -5.79
N LEU A 24 -1.73 -3.32 -4.89
CA LEU A 24 -2.13 -2.13 -4.13
C LEU A 24 -2.09 -0.85 -4.96
N GLU A 25 -1.16 -0.69 -5.92
CA GLU A 25 -1.04 0.51 -6.78
C GLU A 25 -2.32 0.81 -7.59
N GLY A 26 -3.17 -0.20 -7.85
CA GLY A 26 -4.42 -0.04 -8.59
C GLY A 26 -5.68 0.14 -7.73
N LEU A 27 -5.56 0.06 -6.40
CA LEU A 27 -6.70 0.15 -5.49
C LEU A 27 -6.89 1.59 -4.99
N THR A 28 -8.14 2.04 -5.02
CA THR A 28 -8.56 3.27 -4.37
C THR A 28 -8.65 3.06 -2.85
N THR A 29 -8.51 4.14 -2.09
CA THR A 29 -8.68 4.09 -0.62
C THR A 29 -10.04 3.51 -0.25
N GLU A 30 -11.09 3.88 -0.98
CA GLU A 30 -12.46 3.41 -0.78
C GLU A 30 -12.56 1.89 -0.96
N GLN A 31 -11.87 1.32 -1.96
CA GLN A 31 -11.83 -0.14 -2.15
C GLN A 31 -11.10 -0.85 -1.01
N ILE A 32 -10.01 -0.28 -0.52
CA ILE A 32 -9.25 -0.85 0.61
C ILE A 32 -10.08 -0.82 1.90
N LEU A 33 -10.79 0.29 2.15
CA LEU A 33 -11.67 0.45 3.31
C LEU A 33 -12.94 -0.40 3.21
N ALA A 34 -13.47 -0.64 2.00
CA ALA A 34 -14.59 -1.55 1.81
C ALA A 34 -14.25 -3.00 2.21
N GLU A 35 -13.01 -3.44 1.97
CA GLU A 35 -12.53 -4.76 2.39
C GLU A 35 -12.15 -4.79 3.88
N ASN A 36 -11.73 -3.65 4.44
CA ASN A 36 -11.25 -3.53 5.83
C ASN A 36 -11.89 -2.31 6.51
N PRO A 37 -13.21 -2.35 6.79
CA PRO A 37 -13.93 -1.19 7.32
C PRO A 37 -13.45 -0.76 8.70
N SER A 38 -12.85 -1.67 9.48
CA SER A 38 -12.25 -1.34 10.77
C SER A 38 -11.05 -0.40 10.69
N TRP A 39 -10.47 -0.18 9.51
CA TRP A 39 -9.33 0.71 9.31
C TRP A 39 -9.72 2.15 9.00
N GLU A 40 -11.02 2.44 8.80
CA GLU A 40 -11.49 3.76 8.40
C GLU A 40 -11.14 4.84 9.43
N GLU A 41 -11.49 4.63 10.71
CA GLU A 41 -11.18 5.58 11.79
C GLU A 41 -9.67 5.84 11.93
N ASP A 42 -8.86 4.79 11.78
CA ASP A 42 -7.41 4.88 11.85
C ASP A 42 -6.82 5.67 10.67
N TYR A 43 -7.35 5.42 9.47
CA TYR A 43 -6.96 6.12 8.26
C TYR A 43 -7.32 7.60 8.32
N GLU A 44 -8.55 7.94 8.72
CA GLU A 44 -9.00 9.33 8.88
C GLU A 44 -8.15 10.10 9.89
N ARG A 45 -7.83 9.46 11.03
CA ARG A 45 -6.97 10.04 12.06
C ARG A 45 -5.57 10.35 11.51
N ASP A 46 -4.99 9.46 10.73
CA ASP A 46 -3.65 9.65 10.17
C ASP A 46 -3.60 10.70 9.06
N VAL A 47 -4.59 10.70 8.16
CA VAL A 47 -4.72 11.73 7.12
C VAL A 47 -4.97 13.11 7.74
N GLY A 48 -5.82 13.19 8.77
CA GLY A 48 -6.10 14.41 9.50
C GLY A 48 -4.85 15.02 10.14
N LYS A 49 -3.97 14.19 10.70
CA LYS A 49 -2.68 14.64 11.28
C LYS A 49 -1.72 15.19 10.22
N ARG A 50 -1.68 14.62 9.01
CA ARG A 50 -0.80 15.08 7.92
C ARG A 50 -1.21 16.45 7.36
N LYS A 51 -2.47 16.86 7.49
CA LYS A 51 -2.95 18.16 7.02
C LYS A 51 -2.61 19.33 7.96
N GLN A 52 -2.11 19.05 9.17
CA GLN A 52 -1.75 20.06 10.17
C GLN A 52 -0.23 20.25 10.34
N GLY A 53 0.59 19.56 9.55
CA GLY A 53 2.06 19.66 9.56
C GLY A 53 2.60 20.42 8.36
#